data_AF-A0A2H0AGS7-F1
#
_entry.id   AF-A0A2H0AGS7-F1
#
_cell.length_a   1.000
_cell.length_b   1.000
_cell.length_c   1.000
_cell.angle_alpha   90.00
_cell.angle_beta   90.00
_cell.angle_gamma   90.00
#
_symmetry.space_group_name_H-M   'P 1'
#
loop_
_entity.id
_entity.type
_entity.pdbx_description
1 polymer ?
#
loop_
_entity_poly.entity_id
_entity_poly.type
_entity_poly.pdbx_seq_one_letter_code
_entity_poly.pdbx_strand_id
1 'polypeptide(L)'
;MLREAFVFFISKLKEGGVESLERNYHLKLQEMCDCYMETEFRKELQHMVGIVGDLEENGIKYLALALMCAVTEKAAKLSLKSKDGKVTVTVKGDEKLALPAPSLPLFEKMVAIMRAILHLEDDKGKTALALGLRSGDLELQVKVERRPGKESLKFLLPPL
;
A
#
# COMPACT_ATOMS: atom_id res chain seq x y z
N MET A 1 6.38 -33.27 -30.92
CA MET A 1 4.96 -32.87 -30.86
C MET A 1 4.38 -32.82 -29.44
N LEU A 2 4.80 -33.67 -28.49
CA LEU A 2 4.21 -33.71 -27.13
C LEU A 2 4.64 -32.58 -26.17
N ARG A 3 5.72 -31.83 -26.46
CA ARG A 3 6.17 -30.72 -25.61
C ARG A 3 5.35 -29.43 -25.76
N GLU A 4 4.86 -29.16 -26.97
CA GLU A 4 4.06 -27.96 -27.27
C GLU A 4 2.67 -28.03 -26.62
N ALA A 5 2.07 -29.23 -26.57
CA ALA A 5 0.77 -29.46 -25.94
C ALA A 5 0.82 -29.27 -24.40
N PHE A 6 1.95 -29.56 -23.75
CA PHE A 6 2.11 -29.40 -22.30
C PHE A 6 2.27 -27.93 -21.89
N VAL A 7 2.95 -27.13 -22.70
CA VAL A 7 3.05 -25.67 -22.50
C VAL A 7 1.68 -25.01 -22.68
N PHE A 8 0.90 -25.43 -23.68
CA PHE A 8 -0.46 -24.94 -23.88
C PHE A 8 -1.41 -25.33 -22.74
N PHE A 9 -1.27 -26.54 -22.19
CA PHE A 9 -2.09 -27.02 -21.07
C PHE A 9 -1.79 -26.25 -19.76
N ILE A 10 -0.53 -25.91 -19.48
CA ILE A 10 -0.19 -25.05 -18.33
C ILE A 10 -0.68 -23.62 -18.53
N SER A 11 -0.69 -23.11 -19.77
CA SER A 11 -1.22 -21.78 -20.07
C SER A 11 -2.74 -21.70 -19.85
N LYS A 12 -3.49 -22.74 -20.25
CA LYS A 12 -4.95 -22.84 -20.06
C LYS A 12 -5.41 -23.14 -18.63
N LEU A 13 -4.56 -23.74 -17.78
CA LEU A 13 -4.88 -23.94 -16.37
C LEU A 13 -4.77 -22.67 -15.52
N LYS A 14 -4.25 -21.58 -16.08
CA LYS A 14 -4.24 -20.25 -15.43
C LYS A 14 -5.54 -19.47 -15.65
N GLU A 15 -6.48 -20.03 -16.43
CA GLU A 15 -7.81 -19.47 -16.70
C GLU A 15 -8.91 -20.15 -15.86
N GLY A 16 -8.55 -20.74 -14.72
CA GLY A 16 -9.49 -21.19 -13.69
C GLY A 16 -9.74 -20.08 -12.68
N GLY A 17 -10.84 -19.34 -12.86
CA GLY A 17 -11.25 -18.27 -11.98
C GLY A 17 -11.30 -18.69 -10.52
N VAL A 18 -10.61 -17.93 -9.68
CA VAL A 18 -11.15 -17.60 -8.36
C VAL A 18 -11.82 -16.25 -8.54
N GLU A 19 -13.10 -16.35 -8.89
CA GLU A 19 -14.17 -15.47 -8.44
C GLU A 19 -13.66 -14.33 -7.54
N SER A 20 -13.53 -13.14 -8.14
CA SER A 20 -13.42 -11.89 -7.43
C SER A 20 -14.67 -11.76 -6.56
N LEU A 21 -14.65 -12.29 -5.34
CA LEU A 21 -15.32 -11.63 -4.24
C LEU A 21 -14.72 -10.23 -4.28
N GLU A 22 -15.41 -9.26 -4.89
CA GLU A 22 -14.85 -7.95 -5.24
C GLU A 22 -14.30 -7.29 -3.98
N ARG A 23 -13.02 -7.52 -3.71
CA ARG A 23 -12.29 -6.89 -2.64
C ARG A 23 -12.13 -5.45 -3.09
N ASN A 24 -13.08 -4.62 -2.69
CA ASN A 24 -12.99 -3.20 -2.89
C ASN A 24 -11.95 -2.64 -1.92
N TYR A 25 -10.67 -2.89 -2.21
CA TYR A 25 -9.54 -2.42 -1.42
C TYR A 25 -9.56 -0.90 -1.25
N HIS A 26 -10.10 -0.20 -2.24
CA HIS A 26 -10.25 1.24 -2.19
C HIS A 26 -11.24 1.65 -1.10
N LEU A 27 -12.44 1.06 -1.09
CA LEU A 27 -13.44 1.24 -0.04
C LEU A 27 -12.91 0.81 1.33
N LYS A 28 -12.31 -0.38 1.43
CA LYS A 28 -11.75 -0.86 2.70
C LYS A 28 -10.64 0.06 3.23
N LEU A 29 -9.83 0.67 2.35
CA LEU A 29 -8.85 1.67 2.75
C LEU A 29 -9.52 2.96 3.26
N GLN A 30 -10.59 3.43 2.61
CA GLN A 30 -11.38 4.59 3.08
C GLN A 30 -11.98 4.34 4.47
N GLU A 31 -12.67 3.21 4.65
CA GLU A 31 -13.26 2.79 5.93
C GLU A 31 -12.20 2.69 7.03
N MET A 32 -11.01 2.17 6.70
CA MET A 32 -9.92 2.03 7.65
C MET A 32 -9.31 3.40 8.02
N CYS A 33 -9.20 4.34 7.08
CA CYS A 33 -8.81 5.71 7.38
C CYS A 33 -9.81 6.37 8.34
N ASP A 34 -11.11 6.20 8.10
CA ASP A 34 -12.17 6.74 8.97
C ASP A 34 -12.14 6.11 10.38
N CYS A 35 -11.92 4.81 10.47
CA CYS A 35 -11.85 4.09 11.75
C CYS A 35 -10.73 4.60 12.66
N TYR A 36 -9.60 5.02 12.08
CA TYR A 36 -8.41 5.43 12.82
C TYR A 36 -8.20 6.94 12.90
N MET A 37 -9.09 7.77 12.35
CA MET A 37 -8.90 9.22 12.17
C MET A 37 -8.47 9.99 13.44
N GLU A 38 -8.89 9.54 14.63
CA GLU A 38 -8.64 10.22 15.91
C GLU A 38 -7.73 9.39 16.84
N THR A 39 -6.95 8.46 16.30
CA THR A 39 -6.06 7.58 17.09
C THR A 39 -4.65 8.14 17.25
N GLU A 40 -3.89 7.56 18.17
CA GLU A 40 -2.44 7.80 18.27
C GLU A 40 -1.69 6.97 17.21
N PHE A 41 -1.66 7.45 15.97
CA PHE A 41 -1.19 6.71 14.78
C PHE A 41 0.16 6.01 14.98
N ARG A 42 1.12 6.70 15.62
CA ARG A 42 2.47 6.16 15.82
C ARG A 42 2.49 5.00 16.81
N LYS A 43 1.66 5.05 17.86
CA LYS A 43 1.54 3.95 18.83
C LYS A 43 0.90 2.74 18.15
N GLU A 44 -0.15 2.96 17.36
CA GLU A 44 -0.78 1.88 16.58
C GLU A 44 0.19 1.26 15.57
N LEU A 45 0.95 2.08 14.84
CA LEU A 45 2.00 1.59 13.93
C LEU A 45 3.08 0.79 14.67
N GLN A 46 3.41 1.18 15.91
CA GLN A 46 4.36 0.44 16.73
C GLN A 46 3.80 -0.93 17.12
N HIS A 47 2.51 -1.03 17.45
CA HIS A 47 1.84 -2.30 17.74
C HIS A 47 1.82 -3.22 16.51
N MET A 48 1.79 -2.66 15.30
CA MET A 48 1.84 -3.42 14.04
C MET A 48 3.21 -4.05 13.75
N VAL A 49 4.28 -3.64 14.44
CA VAL A 49 5.62 -4.21 14.24
C VAL A 49 5.65 -5.65 14.76
N GLY A 50 5.94 -6.59 13.86
CA GLY A 50 6.03 -8.00 14.22
C GLY A 50 4.69 -8.72 14.37
N ILE A 51 3.56 -8.05 14.10
CA ILE A 51 2.27 -8.74 13.99
C ILE A 51 2.35 -9.78 12.87
N VAL A 52 1.90 -10.97 13.21
CA VAL A 52 1.71 -12.10 12.30
C VAL A 52 0.20 -12.34 12.19
N GLY A 53 -0.29 -12.61 10.99
CA GLY A 53 -1.71 -12.82 10.75
C GLY A 53 -2.09 -12.48 9.32
N ASP A 54 -3.31 -12.00 9.13
CA ASP A 54 -3.82 -11.60 7.82
C ASP A 54 -3.04 -10.41 7.26
N LEU A 55 -2.14 -10.66 6.31
CA LEU A 55 -1.31 -9.63 5.67
C LEU A 55 -2.16 -8.61 4.89
N GLU A 56 -3.35 -9.00 4.44
CA GLU A 56 -4.23 -8.10 3.69
C GLU A 56 -4.86 -7.06 4.59
N GLU A 57 -5.53 -7.49 5.65
CA GLU A 57 -6.13 -6.58 6.62
C GLU A 57 -5.07 -5.72 7.32
N ASN A 58 -3.98 -6.35 7.75
CA ASN A 58 -2.87 -5.63 8.37
C ASN A 58 -2.22 -4.64 7.39
N GLY A 59 -2.16 -4.98 6.10
CA GLY A 59 -1.61 -4.11 5.07
C GLY A 59 -2.47 -2.86 4.88
N ILE A 60 -3.80 -3.03 4.83
CA ILE A 60 -4.75 -1.92 4.72
C ILE A 60 -4.71 -1.05 5.98
N LYS A 61 -4.72 -1.67 7.18
CA LYS A 61 -4.58 -0.96 8.46
C LYS A 61 -3.30 -0.13 8.50
N TYR A 62 -2.16 -0.72 8.12
CA TYR A 62 -0.88 0.00 8.11
C TYR A 62 -0.93 1.19 7.13
N LEU A 63 -1.44 0.99 5.91
CA LEU A 63 -1.60 2.05 4.91
C LEU A 63 -2.43 3.21 5.44
N ALA A 64 -3.59 2.90 6.04
CA ALA A 64 -4.48 3.90 6.64
C ALA A 64 -3.78 4.70 7.75
N LEU A 65 -3.15 4.02 8.72
CA LEU A 65 -2.43 4.67 9.82
C LEU A 65 -1.28 5.56 9.32
N ALA A 66 -0.51 5.08 8.34
CA ALA A 66 0.62 5.84 7.79
C ALA A 66 0.15 7.07 7.00
N LEU A 67 -0.95 6.95 6.25
CA LEU A 67 -1.57 8.06 5.53
C LEU A 67 -2.12 9.12 6.50
N MET A 68 -2.90 8.70 7.50
CA MET A 68 -3.49 9.61 8.48
C MET A 68 -2.41 10.30 9.33
N CYS A 69 -1.33 9.59 9.66
CA CYS A 69 -0.15 10.19 10.26
C CYS A 69 0.45 11.27 9.33
N ALA A 70 0.67 10.97 8.05
CA ALA A 70 1.22 11.95 7.11
C ALA A 70 0.32 13.19 6.92
N VAL A 71 -1.00 13.01 6.89
CA VAL A 71 -1.98 14.11 6.81
C VAL A 71 -1.93 14.98 8.06
N THR A 72 -1.96 14.36 9.25
CA THR A 72 -1.92 15.06 10.54
C THR A 72 -0.62 15.85 10.72
N GLU A 73 0.50 15.28 10.27
CA GLU A 73 1.83 15.92 10.28
C GLU A 73 2.02 16.95 9.15
N LYS A 74 0.96 17.27 8.40
CA LYS A 74 0.99 18.21 7.25
C LYS A 74 2.13 17.89 6.26
N ALA A 75 2.41 16.61 6.06
CA ALA A 75 3.58 16.18 5.33
C ALA A 75 3.39 16.36 3.83
N ALA A 76 4.42 16.81 3.12
CA ALA A 76 4.42 16.83 1.66
C ALA A 76 4.55 15.41 1.04
N LYS A 77 5.06 14.44 1.82
CA LYS A 77 5.35 13.10 1.30
C LYS A 77 5.40 12.01 2.35
N LEU A 78 4.70 10.91 2.09
CA LEU A 78 4.93 9.62 2.74
C LEU A 78 5.71 8.70 1.77
N SER A 79 6.71 7.98 2.28
CA SER A 79 7.57 7.11 1.46
C SER A 79 7.86 5.80 2.17
N LEU A 80 7.44 4.71 1.55
CA LEU A 80 7.76 3.34 1.93
C LEU A 80 8.69 2.76 0.88
N LYS A 81 9.81 2.17 1.32
CA LYS A 81 10.82 1.62 0.43
C LYS A 81 11.36 0.32 0.99
N SER A 82 11.42 -0.71 0.16
CA SER A 82 12.30 -1.85 0.39
C SER A 82 13.59 -1.69 -0.41
N LYS A 83 14.71 -2.03 0.22
CA LYS A 83 16.01 -2.16 -0.45
C LYS A 83 16.73 -3.33 0.20
N ASP A 84 17.12 -4.33 -0.59
CA ASP A 84 17.87 -5.50 -0.12
C ASP A 84 17.20 -6.19 1.09
N GLY A 85 15.87 -6.34 1.04
CA GLY A 85 15.06 -6.95 2.10
C GLY A 85 14.76 -6.06 3.31
N LYS A 86 15.36 -4.86 3.41
CA LYS A 86 15.09 -3.91 4.49
C LYS A 86 14.02 -2.91 4.09
N VAL A 87 12.95 -2.83 4.89
CA VAL A 87 11.88 -1.84 4.72
C VAL A 87 12.18 -0.57 5.52
N THR A 88 11.89 0.58 4.93
CA THR A 88 11.97 1.89 5.57
C THR A 88 10.72 2.70 5.26
N VAL A 89 10.17 3.37 6.28
CA VAL A 89 8.99 4.22 6.15
C VAL A 89 9.31 5.60 6.71
N THR A 90 9.05 6.63 5.92
CA THR A 90 9.37 8.02 6.27
C THR A 90 8.26 8.96 5.85
N VAL A 91 7.93 9.90 6.72
CA VAL A 91 7.05 11.02 6.48
C VAL A 91 7.93 12.27 6.39
N LYS A 92 7.72 13.09 5.37
CA LYS A 92 8.49 14.32 5.13
C LYS A 92 7.53 15.52 5.07
N GLY A 93 7.48 16.28 6.16
CA GLY A 93 6.94 17.64 6.22
C GLY A 93 8.09 18.64 6.33
N ASP A 94 7.99 19.57 7.28
CA ASP A 94 9.09 20.46 7.68
C ASP A 94 10.28 19.66 8.20
N GLU A 95 10.00 18.64 9.01
CA GLU A 95 10.97 17.66 9.46
C GLU A 95 10.73 16.29 8.81
N LYS A 96 11.77 15.45 8.85
CA LYS A 96 11.70 14.07 8.38
C LYS A 96 11.47 13.15 9.58
N LEU A 97 10.28 12.57 9.65
CA LEU A 97 9.89 11.59 10.65
C LEU A 97 10.09 10.16 10.11
N ALA A 98 10.70 9.29 10.90
CA ALA A 98 10.75 7.85 10.62
C ALA A 98 9.59 7.14 11.34
N LEU A 99 8.82 6.35 10.59
CA LEU A 99 7.75 5.53 11.14
C LEU A 99 8.24 4.10 11.44
N PRO A 100 7.59 3.38 12.36
CA PRO A 100 7.88 1.97 12.62
C PRO A 100 7.78 1.14 11.33
N ALA A 101 8.85 0.47 10.92
CA ALA A 101 8.87 -0.24 9.65
C ALA A 101 8.09 -1.57 9.76
N PRO A 102 7.22 -1.90 8.78
CA PRO A 102 6.55 -3.19 8.74
C PRO A 102 7.53 -4.30 8.32
N SER A 103 7.10 -5.56 8.46
CA SER A 103 7.83 -6.69 7.89
C SER A 103 7.86 -6.63 6.36
N LEU A 104 8.85 -7.28 5.74
CA LEU A 104 8.95 -7.33 4.27
C LEU A 104 7.69 -7.93 3.61
N PRO A 105 7.12 -9.07 4.07
CA PRO A 105 5.91 -9.62 3.48
C PRO A 105 4.70 -8.68 3.58
N LEU A 106 4.59 -7.94 4.69
CA LEU A 106 3.53 -6.96 4.87
C LEU A 106 3.69 -5.79 3.90
N PHE A 107 4.91 -5.27 3.74
CA PHE A 107 5.21 -4.24 2.75
C PHE A 107 4.87 -4.68 1.32
N GLU A 108 5.28 -5.89 0.91
CA GLU A 108 4.98 -6.42 -0.43
C GLU A 108 3.48 -6.53 -0.66
N LYS A 109 2.72 -6.98 0.35
CA LYS A 109 1.26 -7.03 0.29
C LYS A 109 0.64 -5.63 0.18
N MET A 110 1.15 -4.64 0.91
CA MET A 110 0.70 -3.24 0.79
C MET A 110 0.93 -2.69 -0.61
N VAL A 111 2.07 -2.98 -1.25
CA VAL A 111 2.32 -2.57 -2.63
C VAL A 111 1.34 -3.26 -3.58
N ALA A 112 1.07 -4.56 -3.40
CA ALA A 112 0.09 -5.29 -4.21
C ALA A 112 -1.33 -4.70 -4.07
N ILE A 113 -1.77 -4.37 -2.85
CA ILE A 113 -3.05 -3.69 -2.58
C ILE A 113 -3.10 -2.36 -3.33
N MET A 114 -2.06 -1.52 -3.20
CA MET A 114 -2.04 -0.22 -3.87
C MET A 114 -2.04 -0.35 -5.39
N ARG A 115 -1.33 -1.33 -5.96
CA ARG A 115 -1.37 -1.58 -7.41
C ARG A 115 -2.76 -1.99 -7.88
N ALA A 116 -3.47 -2.81 -7.10
CA ALA A 116 -4.84 -3.21 -7.40
C ALA A 116 -5.80 -2.00 -7.37
N ILE A 117 -5.74 -1.16 -6.33
CA ILE A 117 -6.54 0.08 -6.24
C ILE A 117 -6.29 0.98 -7.44
N LEU A 118 -5.03 1.10 -7.87
CA LEU A 118 -4.60 2.02 -8.91
C LEU A 118 -4.66 1.43 -10.33
N HIS A 119 -5.11 0.17 -10.47
CA HIS A 119 -5.10 -0.57 -11.73
C HIS A 119 -3.76 -0.53 -12.47
N LEU A 120 -2.65 -0.65 -11.73
CA LEU A 120 -1.30 -0.60 -12.31
C LEU A 120 -0.83 -1.99 -12.77
N GLU A 121 -0.67 -2.15 -14.09
CA GLU A 121 -0.10 -3.36 -14.69
C GLU A 121 1.44 -3.30 -14.75
N ASP A 122 2.01 -2.13 -15.04
CA ASP A 122 3.46 -1.94 -15.16
C ASP A 122 4.19 -1.89 -13.81
N ASP A 123 5.49 -2.22 -13.80
CA ASP A 123 6.35 -2.12 -12.61
C ASP A 123 6.52 -0.68 -12.08
N LYS A 124 6.13 0.32 -12.88
CA LYS A 124 6.21 1.73 -12.53
C LYS A 124 4.93 2.44 -12.91
N GLY A 125 4.35 3.17 -11.96
CA GLY A 125 3.15 3.97 -12.19
C GLY A 125 3.13 5.22 -11.32
N LYS A 126 2.46 6.26 -11.82
CA LYS A 126 2.14 7.46 -11.06
C LYS A 126 0.72 7.87 -11.40
N THR A 127 -0.17 7.82 -10.42
CA THR A 127 -1.59 8.13 -10.63
C THR A 127 -2.18 8.87 -9.42
N ALA A 128 -3.28 9.56 -9.61
CA ALA A 128 -4.04 10.16 -8.52
C ALA A 128 -4.83 9.09 -7.76
N LEU A 129 -4.99 9.31 -6.46
CA LEU A 129 -5.88 8.54 -5.60
C LEU A 129 -6.74 9.54 -4.84
N ALA A 130 -8.06 9.40 -4.98
CA ALA A 130 -9.04 10.14 -4.19
C ALA A 130 -9.55 9.22 -3.07
N LEU A 131 -9.59 9.71 -1.84
CA LEU A 131 -10.17 9.04 -0.70
C LEU A 131 -11.29 9.93 -0.15
N GLY A 132 -12.54 9.51 -0.32
CA GLY A 132 -13.65 10.17 0.35
C GLY A 132 -13.69 9.70 1.79
N LEU A 133 -13.40 10.61 2.72
CA LEU A 133 -13.39 10.35 4.16
C LEU A 133 -14.56 11.11 4.81
N ARG A 134 -14.94 10.70 6.02
CA ARG A 134 -15.97 11.40 6.79
C ARG A 134 -15.66 12.88 7.03
N SER A 135 -14.39 13.25 7.11
CA SER A 135 -13.93 14.64 7.31
C SER A 135 -13.80 15.45 6.01
N GLY A 136 -13.99 14.82 4.85
CA GLY A 136 -13.84 15.43 3.53
C GLY A 136 -13.02 14.55 2.57
N ASP A 137 -12.82 15.06 1.36
CA ASP A 137 -12.04 14.35 0.34
C ASP A 137 -10.53 14.61 0.50
N LEU A 138 -9.75 13.53 0.48
CA LEU A 138 -8.30 13.57 0.38
C LEU A 138 -7.87 13.11 -1.01
N GLU A 139 -7.39 14.04 -1.81
CA GLU A 139 -6.77 13.75 -3.11
C GLU A 139 -5.25 13.81 -3.01
N LEU A 140 -4.57 12.77 -3.47
CA LEU A 140 -3.11 12.67 -3.44
C LEU A 140 -2.56 11.95 -4.67
N GLN A 141 -1.27 12.08 -4.95
CA GLN A 141 -0.62 11.30 -6.00
C GLN A 141 0.12 10.11 -5.42
N VAL A 142 -0.14 8.91 -5.95
CA VAL A 142 0.60 7.70 -5.60
C VAL A 142 1.61 7.38 -6.69
N LYS A 143 2.85 7.10 -6.28
CA LYS A 143 3.90 6.61 -7.16
C LYS A 143 4.39 5.24 -6.69
N VAL A 144 4.28 4.26 -7.58
CA VAL A 144 4.81 2.91 -7.39
C VAL A 144 5.99 2.72 -8.33
N GLU A 145 7.11 2.20 -7.81
CA GLU A 145 8.27 1.83 -8.62
C GLU A 145 8.86 0.53 -8.10
N ARG A 146 8.89 -0.51 -8.94
CA ARG A 146 9.55 -1.79 -8.69
C ARG A 146 10.78 -1.91 -9.59
N ARG A 147 11.89 -2.35 -9.00
CA ARG A 147 13.18 -2.65 -9.66
C ARG A 147 13.79 -3.88 -8.99
N PRO A 148 14.75 -4.56 -9.62
CA PRO A 148 15.47 -5.66 -8.98
C PRO A 148 16.08 -5.21 -7.63
N GLY A 149 15.73 -5.92 -6.54
CA GLY A 149 16.20 -5.64 -5.18
C GLY A 149 15.67 -4.35 -4.53
N LYS A 150 14.76 -3.63 -5.19
CA LYS A 150 14.24 -2.35 -4.68
C LYS A 150 12.81 -2.07 -5.12
N GLU A 151 11.95 -1.81 -4.15
CA GLU A 151 10.57 -1.41 -4.41
C GLU A 151 10.22 -0.16 -3.60
N SER A 152 9.39 0.71 -4.16
CA SER A 152 8.96 1.92 -3.48
C SER A 152 7.51 2.26 -3.77
N LEU A 153 6.83 2.69 -2.70
CA LEU A 153 5.48 3.22 -2.69
C LEU A 153 5.54 4.60 -2.04
N LYS A 154 5.13 5.63 -2.78
CA LYS A 154 5.19 7.03 -2.32
C LYS A 154 3.83 7.68 -2.49
N PHE A 155 3.42 8.42 -1.47
CA PHE A 155 2.23 9.25 -1.50
C PHE A 155 2.69 10.71 -1.44
N LEU A 156 2.28 11.50 -2.42
CA LEU A 156 2.54 12.93 -2.49
C LEU A 156 1.24 13.62 -2.10
N LEU A 157 1.27 14.23 -0.92
CA LEU A 157 0.12 14.95 -0.40
C LEU A 157 0.09 16.35 -1.02
N PRO A 158 -1.09 16.96 -1.18
CA PRO A 158 -1.21 18.33 -1.63
C PRO A 158 -0.59 19.29 -0.61
N PRO A 159 -0.13 20.48 -1.05
CA PRO A 159 0.24 21.53 -0.12
C PRO A 159 -1.00 21.96 0.68
N LEU A 160 -0.84 22.10 2.00
CA LEU A 160 -1.87 22.58 2.92
C LEU A 160 -1.75 24.09 3.14
#